data_AF-A0A9P5BK96-F1
#
_entry.id   AF-A0A9P5BK96-F1
#
_cell.length_a   1.000
_cell.length_b   1.000
_cell.length_c   1.000
_cell.angle_alpha   90.00
_cell.angle_beta   90.00
_cell.angle_gamma   90.00
#
_symmetry.space_group_name_H-M   'P 1'
#
loop_
_entity.id
_entity.type
_entity.pdbx_description
1 polymer ?
#
loop_
_entity_poly.entity_id
_entity_poly.type
_entity_poly.pdbx_seq_one_letter_code
_entity_poly.pdbx_strand_id
1 'polypeptide(L)'
;MPSITAVTIFIFGLSAFNHGVSNLISPRKALAAKQLQDSALPALNGFSVAIIGIGIYYMLAAYQENRGFFTLTLARFISARIFWLQGPAWRVIATWEAFSAALTAVALAYEGYHGRNKSLSLLLVSKQFYAEVQDIFRRLPNSYHVNIMFVKNYGFWPTWDIIKRPTSRYIEKITSTIRIFEPTDDLDDCFKDSLSFRGGDEGPESAAWALYELLVNLIQHGPGYLGLKDNQRFIVNEIEVNVVSPTDAAAHTRLACRDNENPRWLRWSGIEYGNEPVPEKRLANYMTSFLDIVFKADSYVRPYGQELYEHILESITFQLNGQKWKKRRIDEYLKKCHPSTWPQDYRNGWCRKTLRTRQWLRMIRRRREKVKKGLEASDKQPE
;
A
#
# COMPACT_ATOMS: atom_id res chain seq x y z
N MET A 1 -13.58 -32.75 9.03
CA MET A 1 -13.70 -34.20 8.79
C MET A 1 -13.11 -34.48 7.42
N PRO A 2 -12.22 -35.48 7.28
CA PRO A 2 -11.67 -35.86 5.98
C PRO A 2 -12.78 -36.34 5.05
N SER A 3 -12.63 -36.08 3.76
CA SER A 3 -13.57 -36.56 2.76
C SER A 3 -13.59 -38.08 2.69
N ILE A 4 -14.73 -38.67 2.33
CA ILE A 4 -14.87 -40.10 2.08
C ILE A 4 -13.83 -40.52 1.04
N THR A 5 -13.63 -39.71 -0.01
CA THR A 5 -12.61 -39.97 -1.01
C THR A 5 -11.20 -39.99 -0.40
N ALA A 6 -10.85 -39.02 0.44
CA ALA A 6 -9.55 -38.99 1.11
C ALA A 6 -9.32 -40.22 2.00
N VAL A 7 -10.34 -40.69 2.72
CA VAL A 7 -10.25 -41.92 3.52
C VAL A 7 -9.98 -43.14 2.64
N THR A 8 -10.67 -43.28 1.50
CA THR A 8 -10.44 -44.41 0.58
C THR A 8 -9.00 -44.40 0.05
N ILE A 9 -8.52 -43.25 -0.42
CA ILE A 9 -7.16 -43.10 -0.97
C ILE A 9 -6.09 -43.34 0.10
N PHE A 10 -6.33 -42.90 1.34
CA PHE A 10 -5.42 -43.15 2.45
C PHE A 10 -5.28 -44.64 2.75
N ILE A 11 -6.40 -45.37 2.85
CA ILE A 11 -6.39 -46.83 3.08
C ILE A 11 -5.64 -47.54 1.95
N PHE A 12 -5.84 -47.13 0.69
CA PHE A 12 -5.11 -47.72 -0.43
C PHE A 12 -3.62 -47.39 -0.40
N GLY A 13 -3.26 -46.15 -0.08
CA GLY A 13 -1.87 -45.74 0.10
C GLY A 13 -1.15 -46.57 1.16
N LEU A 14 -1.81 -46.80 2.30
CA LEU A 14 -1.30 -47.66 3.37
C LEU A 14 -1.15 -49.12 2.91
N SER A 15 -2.12 -49.64 2.16
CA SER A 15 -2.04 -51.01 1.61
C SER A 15 -0.88 -51.20 0.64
N ALA A 16 -0.66 -50.23 -0.27
CA ALA A 16 0.46 -50.22 -1.20
C ALA A 16 1.79 -50.14 -0.45
N PHE A 17 1.91 -49.19 0.49
CA PHE A 17 3.10 -49.06 1.33
C PHE A 17 3.47 -50.38 2.03
N ASN A 18 2.50 -51.01 2.70
CA ASN A 18 2.72 -52.29 3.39
C ASN A 18 3.09 -53.42 2.42
N HIS A 19 2.48 -53.46 1.23
CA HIS A 19 2.81 -54.47 0.22
C HIS A 19 4.24 -54.32 -0.30
N GLY A 20 4.67 -53.09 -0.60
CA GLY A 20 6.03 -52.80 -1.05
C GLY A 20 7.08 -53.13 0.01
N VAL A 21 6.83 -52.76 1.27
CA VAL A 21 7.71 -53.11 2.41
C VAL A 21 7.79 -54.62 2.60
N SER A 22 6.65 -55.33 2.57
CA SER A 22 6.61 -56.78 2.72
C SER A 22 7.40 -57.51 1.63
N ASN A 23 7.31 -57.05 0.38
CA ASN A 23 8.09 -57.61 -0.72
C ASN A 23 9.60 -57.42 -0.54
N LEU A 24 10.05 -56.30 0.03
CA LEU A 24 11.48 -56.06 0.31
C LEU A 24 12.00 -56.88 1.49
N ILE A 25 11.18 -57.12 2.51
CA ILE A 25 11.55 -57.95 3.67
C ILE A 25 11.67 -59.43 3.27
N SER A 26 10.85 -59.90 2.33
CA SER A 26 10.80 -61.30 1.92
C SER A 26 10.70 -61.49 0.40
N PRO A 27 11.73 -61.08 -0.37
CA PRO A 27 11.63 -60.97 -1.82
C PRO A 27 11.51 -62.32 -2.52
N ARG A 28 12.11 -63.39 -1.98
CA ARG A 28 11.97 -64.76 -2.51
C ARG A 28 10.54 -65.31 -2.35
N LYS A 29 9.86 -64.99 -1.23
CA LYS A 29 8.45 -65.36 -1.04
C LYS A 29 7.55 -64.60 -2.01
N ALA A 30 7.87 -63.32 -2.25
CA ALA A 30 7.14 -62.48 -3.21
C ALA A 30 7.34 -62.94 -4.66
N LEU A 31 8.54 -63.39 -5.06
CA LEU A 31 8.80 -64.00 -6.37
C LEU A 31 7.97 -65.28 -6.56
N ALA A 32 8.01 -66.18 -5.59
CA ALA A 32 7.25 -67.44 -5.64
C ALA A 32 5.74 -67.19 -5.73
N ALA A 33 5.21 -66.24 -4.96
CA ALA A 33 3.80 -65.86 -5.00
C ALA A 33 3.36 -65.29 -6.36
N LYS A 34 4.29 -64.67 -7.11
CA LYS A 34 4.05 -64.11 -8.45
C LYS A 34 4.47 -65.05 -9.59
N GLN A 35 4.95 -66.25 -9.27
CA GLN A 35 5.48 -67.24 -10.22
C GLN A 35 6.60 -66.67 -11.12
N LEU A 36 7.45 -65.81 -10.56
CA LEU A 36 8.56 -65.19 -11.29
C LEU A 36 9.86 -65.99 -11.11
N GLN A 37 10.72 -65.98 -12.14
CA GLN A 37 12.06 -66.56 -12.07
C GLN A 37 12.99 -65.74 -11.15
N ASP A 38 14.02 -66.39 -10.59
CA ASP A 38 15.00 -65.72 -9.72
C ASP A 38 15.75 -64.57 -10.43
N SER A 39 15.88 -64.63 -11.75
CA SER A 39 16.44 -63.55 -12.58
C SER A 39 15.65 -62.24 -12.48
N ALA A 40 14.38 -62.28 -12.09
CA ALA A 40 13.52 -61.10 -11.91
C ALA A 40 13.68 -60.41 -10.54
N LEU A 41 14.54 -60.93 -9.65
CA LEU A 41 14.73 -60.40 -8.30
C LEU A 41 15.09 -58.89 -8.27
N PRO A 42 16.03 -58.38 -9.10
CA PRO A 42 16.35 -56.94 -9.10
C PRO A 42 15.16 -56.08 -9.54
N ALA A 43 14.39 -56.54 -10.53
CA ALA A 43 13.20 -55.85 -11.02
C ALA A 43 12.09 -55.83 -9.96
N LEU A 44 11.90 -56.93 -9.21
CA LEU A 44 10.93 -56.99 -8.11
C LEU A 44 11.30 -56.01 -7.00
N ASN A 45 12.58 -55.88 -6.65
CA ASN A 45 13.03 -54.92 -5.64
C ASN A 45 12.78 -53.48 -6.09
N GLY A 46 13.13 -53.13 -7.34
CA GLY A 46 12.83 -51.82 -7.91
C GLY A 46 11.34 -51.51 -7.94
N PHE A 47 10.52 -52.48 -8.35
CA PHE A 47 9.05 -52.37 -8.32
C PHE A 47 8.49 -52.17 -6.91
N SER A 48 9.07 -52.85 -5.91
CA SER A 48 8.65 -52.75 -4.51
C SER A 48 8.93 -51.36 -3.93
N VAL A 49 10.07 -50.74 -4.27
CA VAL A 49 10.37 -49.34 -3.90
C VAL A 49 9.39 -48.37 -4.58
N ALA A 50 9.07 -48.58 -5.85
CA ALA A 50 8.07 -47.76 -6.55
C ALA A 50 6.69 -47.85 -5.89
N ILE A 51 6.26 -49.04 -5.47
CA ILE A 51 5.01 -49.24 -4.72
C ILE A 51 5.01 -48.49 -3.39
N ILE A 52 6.13 -48.49 -2.66
CA ILE A 52 6.27 -47.71 -1.42
C ILE A 52 6.08 -46.21 -1.71
N GLY A 53 6.74 -45.71 -2.75
CA GLY A 53 6.59 -44.32 -3.19
C GLY A 53 5.15 -43.96 -3.53
N ILE A 54 4.46 -44.81 -4.30
CA ILE A 54 3.03 -44.65 -4.60
C ILE A 54 2.20 -44.59 -3.31
N GLY A 55 2.47 -45.48 -2.36
CA GLY A 55 1.79 -45.51 -1.07
C GLY A 55 1.94 -44.20 -0.29
N ILE A 56 3.16 -43.67 -0.21
CA ILE A 56 3.45 -42.37 0.42
C ILE A 56 2.71 -41.24 -0.30
N TYR A 57 2.76 -41.19 -1.63
CA TYR A 57 2.06 -40.15 -2.40
C TYR A 57 0.55 -40.20 -2.21
N TYR A 58 -0.04 -41.39 -2.10
CA TYR A 58 -1.48 -41.53 -1.88
C TYR A 58 -1.87 -41.05 -0.48
N MET A 59 -1.10 -41.41 0.55
CA MET A 59 -1.33 -40.91 1.92
C MET A 59 -1.16 -39.38 2.00
N LEU A 60 -0.17 -38.80 1.31
CA LEU A 60 0.03 -37.36 1.24
C LEU A 60 -1.12 -36.65 0.50
N ALA A 61 -1.55 -37.19 -0.64
CA ALA A 61 -2.66 -36.64 -1.40
C ALA A 61 -3.97 -36.68 -0.61
N ALA A 62 -4.18 -37.74 0.19
CA ALA A 62 -5.31 -37.84 1.11
C ALA A 62 -5.26 -36.75 2.19
N TYR A 63 -4.09 -36.53 2.81
CA TYR A 63 -3.90 -35.44 3.78
C TYR A 63 -4.15 -34.05 3.18
N GLN A 64 -3.76 -33.84 1.91
CA GLN A 64 -3.93 -32.59 1.19
C GLN A 64 -5.32 -32.38 0.58
N GLU A 65 -6.23 -33.36 0.66
CA GLU A 65 -7.54 -33.31 0.00
C GLU A 65 -7.46 -33.03 -1.52
N ASN A 66 -6.43 -33.57 -2.19
CA ASN A 66 -6.15 -33.26 -3.59
C ASN A 66 -7.09 -34.00 -4.55
N ARG A 67 -8.21 -33.36 -4.89
CA ARG A 67 -9.25 -33.90 -5.80
C ARG A 67 -8.76 -34.20 -7.21
N GLY A 68 -7.83 -33.39 -7.73
CA GLY A 68 -7.21 -33.65 -9.02
C GLY A 68 -6.44 -34.97 -8.99
N PHE A 69 -5.62 -35.17 -7.94
CA PHE A 69 -4.89 -36.41 -7.73
C PHE A 69 -5.83 -37.60 -7.55
N PHE A 70 -6.91 -37.48 -6.76
CA PHE A 70 -7.89 -38.56 -6.58
C PHE A 70 -8.50 -39.01 -7.90
N THR A 71 -8.83 -38.06 -8.78
CA THR A 71 -9.38 -38.36 -10.11
C THR A 71 -8.35 -39.10 -10.98
N LEU A 72 -7.09 -38.68 -10.94
CA LEU A 72 -6.01 -39.36 -11.66
C LEU A 72 -5.76 -40.79 -11.15
N THR A 73 -6.03 -41.07 -9.87
CA THR A 73 -5.92 -42.45 -9.36
C THR A 73 -6.93 -43.42 -9.99
N LEU A 74 -7.96 -42.93 -10.72
CA LEU A 74 -8.84 -43.80 -11.51
C LEU A 74 -8.10 -44.49 -12.67
N ALA A 75 -6.90 -44.01 -13.06
CA ALA A 75 -6.03 -44.72 -13.99
C ALA A 75 -5.65 -46.14 -13.50
N ARG A 76 -5.88 -46.46 -12.23
CA ARG A 76 -5.71 -47.83 -11.67
C ARG A 76 -6.61 -48.87 -12.34
N PHE A 77 -7.70 -48.49 -13.02
CA PHE A 77 -8.44 -49.41 -13.90
C PHE A 77 -7.58 -49.95 -15.05
N ILE A 78 -6.65 -49.14 -15.56
CA ILE A 78 -5.69 -49.57 -16.58
C ILE A 78 -4.72 -50.59 -15.98
N SER A 79 -4.17 -50.32 -14.79
CA SER A 79 -3.31 -51.27 -14.06
C SER A 79 -4.03 -52.60 -13.78
N ALA A 80 -5.30 -52.54 -13.34
CA ALA A 80 -6.13 -53.73 -13.12
C ALA A 80 -6.25 -54.57 -14.39
N ARG A 81 -6.51 -53.93 -15.55
CA ARG A 81 -6.59 -54.62 -16.84
C ARG A 81 -5.26 -55.26 -17.23
N ILE A 82 -4.15 -54.55 -17.05
CA ILE A 82 -2.81 -55.07 -17.37
C ILE A 82 -2.51 -56.30 -16.50
N PHE A 83 -2.70 -56.22 -15.18
CA PHE A 83 -2.47 -57.35 -14.27
C PHE A 83 -3.36 -58.54 -14.56
N TRP A 84 -4.60 -58.32 -15.00
CA TRP A 84 -5.50 -59.41 -15.38
C TRP A 84 -4.96 -60.25 -16.54
N LEU A 85 -4.30 -59.59 -17.51
CA LEU A 85 -3.73 -60.23 -18.68
C LEU A 85 -2.44 -61.02 -18.38
N GLN A 86 -1.75 -60.72 -17.26
CA GLN A 86 -0.54 -61.43 -16.84
C GLN A 86 -0.81 -62.83 -16.27
N GLY A 87 -2.07 -63.23 -16.12
CA GLY A 87 -2.46 -64.59 -15.76
C GLY A 87 -2.86 -64.78 -14.28
N PRO A 88 -3.16 -66.03 -13.86
CA PRO A 88 -3.81 -66.31 -12.57
C PRO A 88 -3.08 -65.75 -11.35
N ALA A 89 -1.74 -65.78 -11.34
CA ALA A 89 -0.92 -65.29 -10.23
C ALA A 89 -1.11 -63.78 -9.95
N TRP A 90 -1.56 -63.01 -10.94
CA TRP A 90 -1.73 -61.56 -10.86
C TRP A 90 -3.19 -61.12 -10.66
N ARG A 91 -4.14 -62.06 -10.74
CA ARG A 91 -5.58 -61.74 -10.65
C ARG A 91 -6.00 -61.16 -9.30
N VAL A 92 -5.35 -61.55 -8.20
CA VAL A 92 -5.63 -60.98 -6.87
C VAL A 92 -5.32 -59.48 -6.85
N ILE A 93 -4.18 -59.08 -7.41
CA ILE A 93 -3.77 -57.67 -7.52
C ILE A 93 -4.71 -56.92 -8.48
N ALA A 94 -5.04 -57.53 -9.62
CA ALA A 94 -5.97 -56.96 -10.58
C ALA A 94 -7.35 -56.65 -9.97
N THR A 95 -7.91 -57.58 -9.20
CA THR A 95 -9.19 -57.40 -8.52
C THR A 95 -9.10 -56.28 -7.47
N TRP A 96 -8.00 -56.22 -6.72
CA TRP A 96 -7.78 -55.15 -5.74
C TRP A 96 -7.70 -53.76 -6.39
N GLU A 97 -6.95 -53.63 -7.48
CA GLU A 97 -6.84 -52.38 -8.25
C GLU A 97 -8.20 -51.92 -8.81
N ALA A 98 -8.99 -52.85 -9.38
CA ALA A 98 -10.31 -52.53 -9.91
C ALA A 98 -11.31 -52.12 -8.81
N PHE A 99 -11.38 -52.89 -7.72
CA PHE A 99 -12.29 -52.61 -6.61
C PHE A 99 -11.99 -51.26 -5.96
N SER A 100 -10.71 -50.99 -5.72
CA SER A 100 -10.27 -49.75 -5.08
C SER A 100 -10.52 -48.52 -5.95
N ALA A 101 -10.23 -48.60 -7.26
CA ALA A 101 -10.55 -47.53 -8.20
C ALA A 101 -12.07 -47.27 -8.28
N ALA A 102 -12.88 -48.32 -8.27
CA ALA A 102 -14.34 -48.19 -8.25
C ALA A 102 -14.85 -47.51 -6.98
N LEU A 103 -14.32 -47.87 -5.82
CA LEU A 103 -14.69 -47.25 -4.55
C LEU A 103 -14.34 -45.74 -4.53
N THR A 104 -13.17 -45.37 -5.02
CA THR A 104 -12.77 -43.96 -5.18
C THR A 104 -13.68 -43.23 -6.18
N ALA A 105 -14.06 -43.85 -7.30
CA ALA A 105 -14.96 -43.24 -8.28
C ALA A 105 -16.36 -42.96 -7.68
N VAL A 106 -16.90 -43.92 -6.93
CA VAL A 106 -18.20 -43.77 -6.24
C VAL A 106 -18.12 -42.68 -5.17
N ALA A 107 -17.04 -42.63 -4.39
CA ALA A 107 -16.83 -41.58 -3.39
C ALA A 107 -16.73 -40.18 -4.04
N LEU A 108 -15.98 -40.06 -5.14
CA LEU A 108 -15.88 -38.83 -5.92
C LEU A 108 -17.24 -38.39 -6.48
N ALA A 109 -18.03 -39.32 -7.03
CA ALA A 109 -19.34 -39.03 -7.57
C ALA A 109 -20.34 -38.61 -6.47
N TYR A 110 -20.35 -39.33 -5.35
CA TYR A 110 -21.19 -39.02 -4.19
C TYR A 110 -20.88 -37.63 -3.63
N GLU A 111 -19.60 -37.30 -3.50
CA GLU A 111 -19.15 -35.99 -3.01
C GLU A 111 -19.30 -34.87 -4.04
N GLY A 112 -19.20 -35.18 -5.33
CA GLY A 112 -19.54 -34.22 -6.39
C GLY A 112 -21.04 -33.88 -6.39
N TYR A 113 -21.90 -34.85 -6.05
CA TYR A 113 -23.35 -34.68 -6.00
C TYR A 113 -23.84 -34.02 -4.69
N HIS A 114 -23.23 -34.33 -3.54
CA HIS A 114 -23.61 -33.77 -2.23
C HIS A 114 -22.71 -32.62 -1.74
N GLY A 115 -21.60 -32.34 -2.42
CA GLY A 115 -20.63 -31.34 -1.98
C GLY A 115 -21.12 -29.93 -2.21
N ARG A 116 -21.50 -29.22 -1.13
CA ARG A 116 -21.56 -27.75 -1.13
C ARG A 116 -20.23 -27.22 -1.69
N ASN A 117 -20.31 -26.57 -2.85
CA ASN A 117 -19.16 -26.00 -3.54
C ASN A 117 -18.55 -24.89 -2.66
N LYS A 118 -17.61 -25.26 -1.77
CA LYS A 118 -16.97 -24.35 -0.81
C LYS A 118 -16.35 -23.13 -1.51
N SER A 119 -15.86 -23.32 -2.74
CA SER A 119 -15.35 -22.27 -3.62
C SER A 119 -16.44 -21.25 -4.01
N LEU A 120 -17.66 -21.69 -4.29
CA LEU A 120 -18.79 -20.82 -4.62
C LEU A 120 -19.25 -20.04 -3.39
N SER A 121 -19.32 -20.70 -2.23
CA SER A 121 -19.63 -20.00 -0.97
C SER A 121 -18.58 -18.94 -0.63
N LEU A 122 -17.28 -19.24 -0.80
CA LEU A 122 -16.21 -18.26 -0.63
C LEU A 122 -16.29 -17.12 -1.64
N LEU A 123 -16.59 -17.42 -2.91
CA LEU A 123 -16.77 -16.40 -3.95
C LEU A 123 -17.95 -15.47 -3.64
N LEU A 124 -19.07 -16.02 -3.16
CA LEU A 124 -20.23 -15.22 -2.78
C LEU A 124 -19.94 -14.31 -1.57
N VAL A 125 -19.28 -14.84 -0.54
CA VAL A 125 -18.84 -14.05 0.62
C VAL A 125 -17.87 -12.96 0.19
N SER A 126 -16.92 -13.28 -0.70
CA SER A 126 -15.98 -12.30 -1.25
C SER A 126 -16.69 -11.20 -2.05
N LYS A 127 -17.67 -11.56 -2.89
CA LYS A 127 -18.49 -10.59 -3.65
C LYS A 127 -19.33 -9.70 -2.73
N GLN A 128 -19.95 -10.29 -1.72
CA GLN A 128 -20.74 -9.55 -0.73
C GLN A 128 -19.85 -8.59 0.05
N PHE A 129 -18.73 -9.07 0.60
CA PHE A 129 -17.77 -8.24 1.31
C PHE A 129 -17.25 -7.10 0.43
N TYR A 130 -16.92 -7.36 -0.84
CA TYR A 130 -16.51 -6.32 -1.78
C TYR A 130 -17.60 -5.27 -1.98
N ALA A 131 -18.87 -5.67 -2.15
CA ALA A 131 -19.98 -4.75 -2.32
C ALA A 131 -20.23 -3.90 -1.07
N GLU A 132 -20.17 -4.50 0.12
CA GLU A 132 -20.29 -3.80 1.41
C GLU A 132 -19.16 -2.80 1.62
N VAL A 133 -17.91 -3.20 1.34
CA VAL A 133 -16.76 -2.29 1.40
C VAL A 133 -16.94 -1.14 0.41
N GLN A 134 -17.30 -1.41 -0.85
CA GLN A 134 -17.54 -0.36 -1.84
C GLN A 134 -18.65 0.62 -1.41
N ASP A 135 -19.73 0.13 -0.82
CA ASP A 135 -20.82 0.98 -0.29
C ASP A 135 -20.34 1.86 0.87
N ILE A 136 -19.56 1.30 1.81
CA ILE A 136 -18.91 2.08 2.87
C ILE A 136 -18.01 3.16 2.27
N PHE A 137 -17.15 2.80 1.31
CA PHE A 137 -16.25 3.75 0.65
C PHE A 137 -17.02 4.87 -0.05
N ARG A 138 -18.17 4.61 -0.67
CA ARG A 138 -19.02 5.64 -1.29
C ARG A 138 -19.61 6.61 -0.26
N ARG A 139 -20.00 6.11 0.92
CA ARG A 139 -20.61 6.91 2.00
C ARG A 139 -19.62 7.67 2.88
N LEU A 140 -18.35 7.28 2.88
CA LEU A 140 -17.32 8.00 3.64
C LEU A 140 -17.22 9.46 3.18
N PRO A 141 -17.02 10.42 4.10
CA PRO A 141 -16.80 11.81 3.71
C PRO A 141 -15.53 11.95 2.85
N ASN A 142 -15.42 13.06 2.09
CA ASN A 142 -14.19 13.42 1.39
C ASN A 142 -13.19 14.05 2.38
N SER A 143 -12.88 13.30 3.43
CA SER A 143 -11.90 13.61 4.46
C SER A 143 -10.79 12.57 4.43
N TYR A 144 -9.55 13.01 4.45
CA TYR A 144 -8.39 12.14 4.22
C TYR A 144 -7.38 12.25 5.35
N HIS A 145 -6.73 11.13 5.65
CA HIS A 145 -5.60 11.10 6.55
C HIS A 145 -4.32 10.69 5.81
N VAL A 146 -3.25 11.45 6.04
CA VAL A 146 -1.91 11.15 5.53
C VAL A 146 -0.93 11.13 6.69
N ASN A 147 -0.09 10.11 6.74
CA ASN A 147 1.03 10.02 7.65
C ASN A 147 2.31 10.34 6.88
N ILE A 148 3.04 11.35 7.30
CA ILE A 148 4.24 11.83 6.63
C ILE A 148 5.43 11.52 7.52
N MET A 149 6.33 10.67 7.02
CA MET A 149 7.62 10.46 7.66
C MET A 149 8.55 11.57 7.21
N PHE A 150 9.01 12.40 8.15
CA PHE A 150 10.11 13.31 7.97
C PHE A 150 11.39 12.59 8.39
N VAL A 151 12.15 12.13 7.40
CA VAL A 151 13.43 11.46 7.60
C VAL A 151 14.53 12.48 7.36
N LYS A 152 15.28 12.81 8.41
CA LYS A 152 16.27 13.89 8.35
C LYS A 152 17.29 13.64 7.25
N ASN A 153 17.61 14.66 6.46
CA ASN A 153 18.45 14.62 5.26
C ASN A 153 17.92 13.80 4.07
N TYR A 154 16.89 12.96 4.22
CA TYR A 154 16.41 12.07 3.15
C TYR A 154 15.11 12.53 2.49
N GLY A 155 14.16 13.12 3.24
CA GLY A 155 12.93 13.61 2.63
C GLY A 155 11.68 13.57 3.50
N PHE A 156 10.57 13.91 2.85
CA PHE A 156 9.23 13.66 3.34
C PHE A 156 8.61 12.49 2.58
N TRP A 157 8.16 11.46 3.29
CA TRP A 157 7.53 10.29 2.69
C TRP A 157 6.07 10.19 3.12
N PRO A 158 5.13 10.66 2.27
CA PRO A 158 3.71 10.62 2.57
C PRO A 158 3.14 9.21 2.33
N THR A 159 2.42 8.70 3.32
CA THR A 159 1.68 7.43 3.27
C THR A 159 0.21 7.71 3.60
N TRP A 160 -0.71 7.33 2.72
CA TRP A 160 -2.14 7.55 2.92
C TRP A 160 -2.76 6.37 3.67
N ASP A 161 -3.53 6.64 4.74
CA ASP A 161 -4.16 5.57 5.54
C ASP A 161 -5.21 4.80 4.75
N ILE A 162 -5.99 5.51 3.93
CA ILE A 162 -7.06 4.93 3.11
C ILE A 162 -6.99 5.55 1.73
N ILE A 163 -6.66 4.72 0.73
CA ILE A 163 -6.63 5.10 -0.69
C ILE A 163 -8.06 5.07 -1.25
N LYS A 164 -8.93 5.95 -0.73
CA LYS A 164 -10.22 6.24 -1.37
C LYS A 164 -9.97 7.30 -2.43
N ARG A 165 -10.38 7.05 -3.68
CA ARG A 165 -10.38 8.11 -4.68
C ARG A 165 -11.39 9.21 -4.30
N PRO A 166 -11.05 10.50 -4.45
CA PRO A 166 -12.00 11.58 -4.31
C PRO A 166 -13.26 11.36 -5.13
N THR A 167 -14.42 11.48 -4.48
CA THR A 167 -15.72 11.42 -5.16
C THR A 167 -16.09 12.74 -5.82
N SER A 168 -15.39 13.82 -5.44
CA SER A 168 -15.55 15.16 -6.00
C SER A 168 -14.20 15.89 -5.98
N ARG A 169 -14.10 17.00 -6.73
CA ARG A 169 -12.94 17.91 -6.67
C ARG A 169 -12.82 18.63 -5.33
N TYR A 170 -13.89 18.65 -4.52
CA TYR A 170 -13.90 19.30 -3.21
C TYR A 170 -13.53 18.30 -2.13
N ILE A 171 -12.44 18.60 -1.44
CA ILE A 171 -11.94 17.88 -0.28
C ILE A 171 -12.30 18.71 0.95
N GLU A 172 -13.08 18.13 1.84
CA GLU A 172 -13.55 18.82 3.05
C GLU A 172 -12.38 19.04 4.01
N LYS A 173 -11.62 17.99 4.30
CA LYS A 173 -10.53 18.08 5.28
C LYS A 173 -9.42 17.11 4.97
N ILE A 174 -8.19 17.55 5.19
CA ILE A 174 -7.01 16.70 5.16
C ILE A 174 -6.32 16.80 6.50
N THR A 175 -6.21 15.67 7.19
CA THR A 175 -5.44 15.56 8.42
C THR A 175 -4.12 14.88 8.10
N SER A 176 -3.03 15.57 8.39
CA SER A 176 -1.67 15.10 8.21
C SER A 176 -1.05 14.88 9.57
N THR A 177 -0.49 13.70 9.81
CA THR A 177 0.37 13.43 10.96
C THR A 177 1.82 13.36 10.49
N ILE A 178 2.68 14.24 10.98
CA ILE A 178 4.11 14.25 10.65
C ILE A 178 4.90 13.63 11.78
N ARG A 179 5.71 12.62 11.46
CA ARG A 179 6.57 11.89 12.38
C ARG A 179 8.03 12.12 12.00
N ILE A 180 8.87 12.41 12.99
CA ILE A 180 10.28 12.73 12.79
C ILE A 180 11.10 11.47 13.06
N PHE A 181 12.02 11.15 12.16
CA PHE A 181 12.90 9.97 12.25
C PHE A 181 14.36 10.36 12.02
N GLU A 182 15.27 9.69 12.72
CA GLU A 182 16.67 9.63 12.30
C GLU A 182 16.78 8.72 11.06
N PRO A 183 17.75 8.99 10.17
CA PRO A 183 18.04 8.05 9.09
C PRO A 183 18.55 6.72 9.64
N THR A 184 18.15 5.63 9.00
CA THR A 184 18.61 4.27 9.29
C THR A 184 19.67 3.83 8.27
N ASP A 185 20.47 2.82 8.61
CA ASP A 185 21.60 2.36 7.76
C ASP A 185 21.16 1.68 6.45
N ASP A 186 19.89 1.32 6.32
CA ASP A 186 19.29 0.63 5.17
C ASP A 186 18.68 1.58 4.13
N LEU A 187 18.79 2.90 4.32
CA LEU A 187 18.30 3.88 3.37
C LEU A 187 19.23 3.97 2.16
N ASP A 188 18.63 4.03 0.97
CA ASP A 188 19.37 4.19 -0.28
C ASP A 188 20.04 5.58 -0.33
N ASP A 189 21.37 5.58 -0.51
CA ASP A 189 22.20 6.78 -0.60
C ASP A 189 21.76 7.74 -1.72
N CYS A 190 21.01 7.29 -2.73
CA CYS A 190 20.49 8.19 -3.77
C CYS A 190 19.49 9.23 -3.24
N PHE A 191 18.84 8.97 -2.10
CA PHE A 191 17.94 9.92 -1.43
C PHE A 191 18.67 10.81 -0.43
N LYS A 192 19.92 10.49 -0.09
CA LYS A 192 20.73 11.28 0.83
C LYS A 192 20.87 12.70 0.31
N ASP A 193 20.70 13.66 1.21
CA ASP A 193 20.75 15.10 0.94
C ASP A 193 19.62 15.63 0.04
N SER A 194 18.60 14.83 -0.28
CA SER A 194 17.38 15.29 -0.96
C SER A 194 16.61 16.30 -0.12
N LEU A 195 16.85 16.33 1.20
CA LEU A 195 16.25 17.27 2.13
C LEU A 195 17.32 18.07 2.88
N SER A 196 17.73 19.19 2.31
CA SER A 196 18.68 20.13 2.91
C SER A 196 17.99 21.43 3.37
N PHE A 197 18.42 21.92 4.52
CA PHE A 197 18.00 23.22 5.06
C PHE A 197 18.99 24.34 4.70
N ARG A 198 19.89 24.07 3.75
CA ARG A 198 20.87 25.04 3.24
C ARG A 198 20.28 25.78 2.04
N GLY A 199 20.09 27.09 2.17
CA GLY A 199 19.63 27.95 1.08
C GLY A 199 20.80 28.35 0.18
N GLY A 200 20.60 28.34 -1.13
CA GLY A 200 21.52 28.98 -2.09
C GLY A 200 21.36 30.51 -2.08
N ASP A 201 22.21 31.21 -2.83
CA ASP A 201 22.15 32.68 -2.92
C ASP A 201 20.95 33.22 -3.71
N GLU A 202 20.22 32.37 -4.42
CA GLU A 202 19.11 32.79 -5.30
C GLU A 202 17.80 31.99 -5.17
N GLY A 203 17.69 31.04 -4.23
CA GLY A 203 16.50 30.18 -4.13
C GLY A 203 16.18 29.67 -2.72
N PRO A 204 14.92 29.27 -2.46
CA PRO A 204 14.55 28.66 -1.18
C PRO A 204 15.23 27.30 -1.00
N GLU A 205 15.38 26.91 0.27
CA GLU A 205 15.98 25.64 0.70
C GLU A 205 15.25 24.44 0.06
N SER A 206 15.93 23.32 -0.20
CA SER A 206 15.28 22.14 -0.78
C SER A 206 14.15 21.58 0.11
N ALA A 207 14.29 21.70 1.44
CA ALA A 207 13.21 21.37 2.38
C ALA A 207 11.96 22.23 2.20
N ALA A 208 12.12 23.51 1.82
CA ALA A 208 11.01 24.40 1.53
C ALA A 208 10.29 23.99 0.23
N TRP A 209 11.06 23.58 -0.79
CA TRP A 209 10.50 23.02 -2.02
C TRP A 209 9.77 21.70 -1.76
N ALA A 210 10.32 20.80 -0.95
CA ALA A 210 9.65 19.55 -0.62
C ALA A 210 8.30 19.78 0.09
N LEU A 211 8.22 20.76 0.99
CA LEU A 211 6.97 21.17 1.63
C LEU A 211 5.96 21.76 0.63
N TYR A 212 6.43 22.60 -0.29
CA TYR A 212 5.61 23.16 -1.36
C TYR A 212 5.05 22.06 -2.26
N GLU A 213 5.91 21.14 -2.68
CA GLU A 213 5.56 20.01 -3.53
C GLU A 213 4.52 19.10 -2.86
N LEU A 214 4.58 18.86 -1.55
CA LEU A 214 3.52 18.12 -0.85
C LEU A 214 2.14 18.77 -1.00
N LEU A 215 2.07 20.11 -0.87
CA LEU A 215 0.81 20.84 -1.01
C LEU A 215 0.33 20.90 -2.46
N VAL A 216 1.24 21.15 -3.40
CA VAL A 216 0.90 21.26 -4.83
C VAL A 216 0.53 19.90 -5.42
N ASN A 217 1.27 18.84 -5.11
CA ASN A 217 0.92 17.49 -5.56
C ASN A 217 -0.44 17.08 -5.01
N LEU A 218 -0.75 17.41 -3.76
CA LEU A 218 -2.09 17.21 -3.22
C LEU A 218 -3.16 17.97 -4.01
N ILE A 219 -2.90 19.22 -4.40
CA ILE A 219 -3.84 20.02 -5.20
C ILE A 219 -3.97 19.46 -6.62
N GLN A 220 -2.88 19.07 -7.27
CA GLN A 220 -2.87 18.66 -8.67
C GLN A 220 -3.33 17.22 -8.88
N HIS A 221 -3.12 16.36 -7.89
CA HIS A 221 -3.29 14.92 -8.04
C HIS A 221 -4.23 14.30 -7.01
N GLY A 222 -4.46 15.00 -5.91
CA GLY A 222 -5.34 14.53 -4.84
C GLY A 222 -4.70 13.45 -3.95
N PRO A 223 -5.47 12.97 -2.97
CA PRO A 223 -5.09 11.88 -2.08
C PRO A 223 -4.80 10.57 -2.82
N GLY A 224 -3.74 9.87 -2.42
CA GLY A 224 -3.46 8.51 -2.89
C GLY A 224 -3.04 8.41 -4.36
N TYR A 225 -2.44 9.47 -4.93
CA TYR A 225 -1.91 9.44 -6.29
C TYR A 225 -0.88 8.33 -6.49
N LEU A 226 -1.19 7.40 -7.41
CA LEU A 226 -0.34 6.27 -7.81
C LEU A 226 0.23 6.47 -9.25
N GLY A 227 0.38 7.71 -9.71
CA GLY A 227 1.02 8.00 -11.01
C GLY A 227 0.08 8.24 -12.20
N LEU A 228 -1.24 8.33 -12.01
CA LEU A 228 -2.20 8.62 -13.09
C LEU A 228 -2.50 10.11 -13.17
N LYS A 229 -1.91 10.81 -14.15
CA LYS A 229 -2.20 12.23 -14.42
C LYS A 229 -3.67 12.43 -14.74
N ASP A 230 -4.45 12.77 -13.73
CA ASP A 230 -5.76 13.37 -13.91
C ASP A 230 -5.56 14.88 -13.90
N ASN A 231 -6.00 15.60 -14.93
CA ASN A 231 -5.83 17.06 -15.02
C ASN A 231 -6.77 17.82 -14.06
N GLN A 232 -7.28 17.16 -13.02
CA GLN A 232 -8.22 17.74 -12.08
C GLN A 232 -7.50 18.34 -10.89
N ARG A 233 -7.58 19.66 -10.75
CA ARG A 233 -7.13 20.35 -9.54
C ARG A 233 -8.19 20.25 -8.45
N PHE A 234 -7.77 19.83 -7.27
CA PHE A 234 -8.58 19.65 -6.08
C PHE A 234 -8.64 20.94 -5.27
N ILE A 235 -9.79 21.17 -4.65
CA ILE A 235 -10.07 22.30 -3.79
C ILE A 235 -10.21 21.75 -2.37
N VAL A 236 -9.29 22.14 -1.50
CA VAL A 236 -9.21 21.69 -0.11
C VAL A 236 -9.78 22.77 0.80
N ASN A 237 -10.76 22.43 1.63
CA ASN A 237 -11.34 23.40 2.55
C ASN A 237 -10.39 23.67 3.73
N GLU A 238 -10.04 22.63 4.48
CA GLU A 238 -9.13 22.72 5.62
C GLU A 238 -8.00 21.68 5.55
N ILE A 239 -6.79 22.11 5.94
CA ILE A 239 -5.65 21.22 6.18
C ILE A 239 -5.29 21.31 7.65
N GLU A 240 -5.18 20.16 8.30
CA GLU A 240 -4.72 20.01 9.67
C GLU A 240 -3.38 19.26 9.65
N VAL A 241 -2.35 19.84 10.24
CA VAL A 241 -1.00 19.28 10.30
C VAL A 241 -0.65 19.08 11.76
N ASN A 242 -0.54 17.83 12.20
CA ASN A 242 -0.09 17.47 13.52
C ASN A 242 1.36 17.00 13.46
N VAL A 243 2.28 17.75 14.06
CA VAL A 243 3.68 17.32 14.19
C VAL A 243 3.84 16.64 15.56
N VAL A 244 4.26 15.38 15.53
CA VAL A 244 4.35 14.54 16.72
C VAL A 244 5.80 14.46 17.18
N SER A 245 6.01 14.45 18.50
CA SER A 245 7.30 14.17 19.10
C SER A 245 7.85 12.84 18.56
N PRO A 246 9.16 12.75 18.35
CA PRO A 246 9.74 11.50 17.87
C PRO A 246 9.57 10.36 18.86
N THR A 247 9.44 9.13 18.36
CA THR A 247 9.19 7.92 19.16
C THR A 247 10.17 6.79 18.90
N ASP A 248 11.18 7.00 18.05
CA ASP A 248 12.17 5.99 17.63
C ASP A 248 13.33 5.80 18.64
N ALA A 249 13.19 6.35 19.85
CA ALA A 249 14.18 6.38 20.94
C ALA A 249 15.51 7.09 20.61
N ALA A 250 15.63 7.71 19.42
CA ALA A 250 16.83 8.43 19.04
C ALA A 250 16.88 9.84 19.68
N ALA A 251 18.10 10.33 19.90
CA ALA A 251 18.32 11.67 20.45
C ALA A 251 18.16 12.73 19.35
N HIS A 252 16.93 13.17 19.09
CA HIS A 252 16.65 14.20 18.10
C HIS A 252 16.98 15.61 18.61
N THR A 253 18.26 15.96 18.54
CA THR A 253 18.76 17.27 18.98
C THR A 253 18.66 18.34 17.89
N ARG A 254 18.49 17.97 16.62
CA ARG A 254 18.47 18.87 15.44
C ARG A 254 17.48 18.43 14.38
N LEU A 255 17.03 19.32 13.49
CA LEU A 255 16.24 18.93 12.30
C LEU A 255 17.11 18.46 11.13
N ALA A 256 18.34 18.95 11.04
CA ALA A 256 19.33 18.51 10.07
C ALA A 256 20.36 17.60 10.72
N CYS A 257 20.91 16.63 9.99
CA CYS A 257 22.00 15.79 10.53
C CYS A 257 23.39 16.41 10.33
N ARG A 258 23.52 17.52 9.59
CA ARG A 258 24.85 18.10 9.27
C ARG A 258 25.31 19.08 10.35
N ASP A 259 26.53 18.89 10.84
CA ASP A 259 27.12 19.66 11.95
C ASP A 259 27.36 21.15 11.66
N ASN A 260 27.24 21.59 10.40
CA ASN A 260 27.45 22.97 9.97
C ASN A 260 26.25 23.56 9.21
N GLU A 261 25.09 22.90 9.20
CA GLU A 261 23.89 23.52 8.65
C GLU A 261 23.41 24.59 9.63
N ASN A 262 23.55 25.86 9.23
CA ASN A 262 22.92 27.00 9.88
C ASN A 262 21.75 27.47 9.01
N PRO A 263 20.54 26.93 9.20
CA PRO A 263 19.42 27.21 8.34
C PRO A 263 19.09 28.71 8.30
N ARG A 264 18.94 29.27 7.08
CA ARG A 264 18.55 30.68 6.93
C ARG A 264 17.18 30.94 7.58
N TRP A 265 16.31 29.93 7.59
CA TRP A 265 15.01 30.03 8.24
C TRP A 265 15.06 30.23 9.76
N LEU A 266 16.09 29.76 10.48
CA LEU A 266 16.22 30.03 11.92
C LEU A 266 16.35 31.53 12.16
N ARG A 267 17.16 32.21 11.34
CA ARG A 267 17.31 33.66 11.35
C ARG A 267 16.01 34.38 11.01
N TRP A 268 15.25 33.89 10.03
CA TRP A 268 13.97 34.49 9.63
C TRP A 268 12.82 34.23 10.62
N SER A 269 12.86 33.12 11.33
CA SER A 269 11.87 32.76 12.35
C SER A 269 12.13 33.44 13.70
N GLY A 270 13.24 34.17 13.83
CA GLY A 270 13.63 34.85 15.07
C GLY A 270 14.01 33.90 16.20
N ILE A 271 14.40 32.66 15.86
CA ILE A 271 14.81 31.64 16.83
C ILE A 271 16.33 31.74 17.01
N GLU A 272 16.78 32.07 18.21
CA GLU A 272 18.20 31.99 18.57
C GLU A 272 18.64 30.53 18.66
N TYR A 273 19.79 30.22 18.04
CA TYR A 273 20.33 28.87 17.91
C TYR A 273 20.51 28.14 19.26
N GLY A 274 20.74 28.89 20.35
CA GLY A 274 20.94 28.34 21.71
C GLY A 274 19.67 28.10 22.54
N ASN A 275 18.51 28.65 22.14
CA ASN A 275 17.24 28.54 22.88
C ASN A 275 16.28 27.54 22.19
N GLU A 276 16.87 26.46 21.72
CA GLU A 276 16.34 25.66 20.63
C GLU A 276 15.13 24.80 21.09
N PRO A 277 13.94 24.94 20.48
CA PRO A 277 12.74 24.21 20.91
C PRO A 277 12.85 22.70 20.61
N VAL A 278 12.02 21.87 21.23
CA VAL A 278 11.88 20.43 20.89
C VAL A 278 11.65 20.21 19.37
N PRO A 279 12.12 19.10 18.79
CA PRO A 279 12.22 18.91 17.32
C PRO A 279 10.88 19.08 16.58
N GLU A 280 9.77 18.62 17.14
CA GLU A 280 8.42 18.80 16.59
C GLU A 280 8.04 20.27 16.48
N LYS A 281 8.39 21.08 17.49
CA LYS A 281 8.13 22.52 17.52
C LYS A 281 9.05 23.26 16.54
N ARG A 282 10.28 22.78 16.32
CA ARG A 282 11.15 23.31 15.27
C ARG A 282 10.54 23.11 13.90
N LEU A 283 10.12 21.88 13.58
CA LEU A 283 9.56 21.56 12.27
C LEU A 283 8.27 22.35 12.02
N ALA A 284 7.39 22.44 13.01
CA ALA A 284 6.18 23.25 12.90
C ALA A 284 6.50 24.76 12.72
N ASN A 285 7.51 25.29 13.40
CA ASN A 285 7.99 26.68 13.20
C ASN A 285 8.55 26.88 11.79
N TYR A 286 9.33 25.93 11.28
CA TYR A 286 9.85 25.98 9.93
C TYR A 286 8.71 26.03 8.91
N MET A 287 7.79 25.07 8.96
CA MET A 287 6.65 24.99 8.05
C MET A 287 5.78 26.24 8.11
N THR A 288 5.48 26.76 9.30
CA THR A 288 4.67 27.98 9.44
C THR A 288 5.38 29.22 8.90
N SER A 289 6.69 29.34 9.12
CA SER A 289 7.50 30.45 8.58
C SER A 289 7.58 30.38 7.05
N PHE A 290 7.72 29.17 6.50
CA PHE A 290 7.69 28.93 5.06
C PHE A 290 6.36 29.37 4.44
N LEU A 291 5.22 28.98 5.04
CA LEU A 291 3.91 29.43 4.57
C LEU A 291 3.74 30.95 4.66
N ASP A 292 4.25 31.58 5.74
CA ASP A 292 4.22 33.03 5.87
C ASP A 292 4.98 33.74 4.71
N ILE A 293 6.06 33.13 4.22
CA ILE A 293 6.82 33.61 3.05
C ILE A 293 6.02 33.41 1.76
N VAL A 294 5.56 32.19 1.47
CA VAL A 294 4.83 31.88 0.23
C VAL A 294 3.55 32.72 0.10
N PHE A 295 2.84 32.92 1.21
CA PHE A 295 1.63 33.72 1.23
C PHE A 295 1.88 35.24 1.26
N LYS A 296 3.11 35.72 1.43
CA LYS A 296 3.41 37.17 1.40
C LYS A 296 3.05 37.83 0.07
N ALA A 297 2.96 37.05 -1.01
CA ALA A 297 2.53 37.47 -2.36
C ALA A 297 3.34 38.62 -2.96
N ASP A 298 4.64 38.70 -2.64
CA ASP A 298 5.56 39.57 -3.37
C ASP A 298 5.75 39.10 -4.81
N SER A 299 6.48 39.85 -5.64
CA SER A 299 6.64 39.51 -7.06
C SER A 299 7.36 38.18 -7.31
N TYR A 300 8.19 37.72 -6.38
CA TYR A 300 8.99 36.50 -6.53
C TYR A 300 8.20 35.27 -6.10
N VAL A 301 7.44 35.36 -5.00
CA VAL A 301 6.70 34.20 -4.47
C VAL A 301 5.28 34.05 -5.04
N ARG A 302 4.78 35.06 -5.76
CA ARG A 302 3.41 35.05 -6.31
C ARG A 302 3.06 33.83 -7.18
N PRO A 303 3.91 33.37 -8.10
CA PRO A 303 3.60 32.19 -8.91
C PRO A 303 3.33 30.96 -8.03
N TYR A 304 4.11 30.79 -6.96
CA TYR A 304 3.97 29.68 -6.02
C TYR A 304 2.75 29.83 -5.11
N GLY A 305 2.51 31.05 -4.59
CA GLY A 305 1.36 31.31 -3.72
C GLY A 305 0.02 31.21 -4.45
N GLN A 306 -0.03 31.44 -5.77
CA GLN A 306 -1.27 31.43 -6.54
C GLN A 306 -2.02 30.09 -6.44
N GLU A 307 -1.34 28.96 -6.64
CA GLU A 307 -1.98 27.63 -6.58
C GLU A 307 -2.58 27.40 -5.19
N LEU A 308 -1.84 27.74 -4.13
CA LEU A 308 -2.31 27.59 -2.75
C LEU A 308 -3.50 28.52 -2.44
N TYR A 309 -3.48 29.76 -2.92
CA TYR A 309 -4.57 30.71 -2.71
C TYR A 309 -5.86 30.31 -3.43
N GLU A 310 -5.76 29.70 -4.61
CA GLU A 310 -6.94 29.28 -5.38
C GLU A 310 -7.57 28.02 -4.82
N HIS A 311 -6.76 27.09 -4.30
CA HIS A 311 -7.20 25.74 -3.98
C HIS A 311 -7.29 25.43 -2.49
N ILE A 312 -6.78 26.27 -1.58
CA ILE A 312 -6.98 26.13 -0.14
C ILE A 312 -7.97 27.20 0.33
N LEU A 313 -9.18 26.80 0.72
CA LEU A 313 -10.28 27.75 0.97
C LEU A 313 -10.22 28.41 2.34
N GLU A 314 -10.10 27.66 3.43
CA GLU A 314 -10.25 28.26 4.76
C GLU A 314 -8.91 28.44 5.43
N SER A 315 -8.21 27.34 5.72
CA SER A 315 -7.05 27.41 6.60
C SER A 315 -6.14 26.20 6.60
N ILE A 316 -4.93 26.44 7.10
CA ILE A 316 -3.97 25.41 7.51
C ILE A 316 -3.79 25.53 9.02
N THR A 317 -4.11 24.48 9.77
CA THR A 317 -4.01 24.42 11.23
C THR A 317 -2.87 23.50 11.64
N PHE A 318 -1.93 24.02 12.42
CA PHE A 318 -0.82 23.27 12.98
C PHE A 318 -1.10 22.87 14.42
N GLN A 319 -0.79 21.61 14.74
CA GLN A 319 -0.85 21.02 16.05
C GLN A 319 0.52 20.45 16.43
N LEU A 320 0.79 20.43 17.73
CA LEU A 320 1.94 19.76 18.33
C LEU A 320 1.41 18.70 19.27
N ASN A 321 1.72 17.43 19.02
CA ASN A 321 1.24 16.31 19.85
C ASN A 321 -0.28 16.31 20.05
N GLY A 322 -1.04 16.60 19.00
CA GLY A 322 -2.51 16.69 19.03
C GLY A 322 -3.06 17.96 19.68
N GLN A 323 -2.22 18.83 20.24
CA GLN A 323 -2.65 20.13 20.78
C GLN A 323 -2.54 21.22 19.73
N LYS A 324 -3.63 21.98 19.55
CA LYS A 324 -3.67 23.10 18.61
C LYS A 324 -2.62 24.16 18.96
N TRP A 325 -1.79 24.51 17.99
CA TRP A 325 -0.67 25.41 18.20
C TRP A 325 -0.79 26.71 17.39
N LYS A 326 -0.97 26.64 16.06
CA LYS A 326 -1.15 27.82 15.20
C LYS A 326 -2.21 27.55 14.14
N LYS A 327 -3.09 28.51 13.85
CA LYS A 327 -4.03 28.45 12.71
C LYS A 327 -3.69 29.58 11.75
N ARG A 328 -3.56 29.26 10.46
CA ARG A 328 -3.25 30.18 9.37
C ARG A 328 -4.45 30.25 8.45
N ARG A 329 -5.21 31.35 8.52
CA ARG A 329 -6.39 31.56 7.67
C ARG A 329 -5.98 32.22 6.36
N ILE A 330 -6.37 31.64 5.24
CA ILE A 330 -5.97 32.12 3.91
C ILE A 330 -6.48 33.55 3.67
N ASP A 331 -7.70 33.85 4.13
CA ASP A 331 -8.31 35.17 4.01
C ASP A 331 -7.56 36.26 4.81
N GLU A 332 -6.84 35.92 5.89
CA GLU A 332 -6.01 36.87 6.63
C GLU A 332 -4.77 37.29 5.83
N TYR A 333 -4.14 36.35 5.12
CA TYR A 333 -3.03 36.69 4.22
C TYR A 333 -3.49 37.55 3.05
N LEU A 334 -4.63 37.20 2.42
CA LEU A 334 -5.21 38.02 1.35
C LEU A 334 -5.54 39.45 1.77
N LYS A 335 -5.86 39.67 3.05
CA LYS A 335 -6.02 41.02 3.64
C LYS A 335 -4.67 41.71 3.80
N LYS A 336 -3.66 41.02 4.34
CA LYS A 336 -2.29 41.56 4.51
C LYS A 336 -1.61 41.91 3.18
N CYS A 337 -1.90 41.17 2.12
CA CYS A 337 -1.37 41.47 0.78
C CYS A 337 -2.04 42.66 0.10
N HIS A 338 -3.11 43.22 0.67
CA HIS A 338 -3.83 44.34 0.06
C HIS A 338 -2.94 45.59 -0.02
N PRO A 339 -2.84 46.29 -1.16
CA PRO A 339 -1.91 47.43 -1.31
C PRO A 339 -2.13 48.58 -0.33
N SER A 340 -3.27 48.65 0.36
CA SER A 340 -3.52 49.64 1.42
C SER A 340 -2.75 49.35 2.72
N THR A 341 -2.16 48.18 2.89
CA THR A 341 -1.31 47.82 4.05
C THR A 341 0.17 48.10 3.78
N TRP A 342 0.53 48.45 2.55
CA TRP A 342 1.92 48.68 2.16
C TRP A 342 2.42 50.06 2.65
N PRO A 343 3.72 50.19 2.97
CA PRO A 343 4.35 51.47 3.32
C PRO A 343 4.09 52.55 2.26
N GLN A 344 4.01 53.82 2.69
CA GLN A 344 3.66 54.97 1.85
C GLN A 344 4.58 55.07 0.60
N ASP A 345 5.88 54.82 0.79
CA ASP A 345 6.89 54.88 -0.27
C ASP A 345 6.66 53.82 -1.37
N TYR A 346 6.14 52.66 -0.99
CA TYR A 346 5.75 51.59 -1.93
C TYR A 346 4.47 51.93 -2.72
N ARG A 347 3.58 52.76 -2.18
CA ARG A 347 2.36 53.19 -2.89
C ARG A 347 2.65 54.18 -4.00
N ASN A 348 3.66 55.03 -3.83
CA ASN A 348 3.97 56.13 -4.72
C ASN A 348 5.01 55.79 -5.80
N GLY A 349 5.86 54.78 -5.59
CA GLY A 349 7.05 54.54 -6.42
C GLY A 349 6.93 53.60 -7.64
N TRP A 350 5.90 52.76 -7.79
CA TRP A 350 5.85 51.76 -8.88
C TRP A 350 4.42 51.53 -9.42
N CYS A 351 3.97 52.37 -10.37
CA CYS A 351 2.61 52.28 -10.92
C CYS A 351 2.29 50.93 -11.60
N ARG A 352 3.27 50.26 -12.22
CA ARG A 352 3.02 49.02 -13.00
C ARG A 352 2.97 47.74 -12.16
N LYS A 353 3.90 47.56 -11.22
CA LYS A 353 3.92 46.38 -10.32
C LYS A 353 2.72 46.36 -9.38
N THR A 354 2.36 47.51 -8.80
CA THR A 354 1.21 47.65 -7.92
C THR A 354 -0.11 47.38 -8.64
N LEU A 355 -0.25 47.80 -9.90
CA LEU A 355 -1.42 47.50 -10.72
C LEU A 355 -1.56 46.00 -10.99
N ARG A 356 -0.47 45.32 -11.39
CA ARG A 356 -0.46 43.87 -11.60
C ARG A 356 -0.83 43.10 -10.33
N THR A 357 -0.32 43.50 -9.17
CA THR A 357 -0.69 42.87 -7.89
C THR A 357 -2.16 43.08 -7.55
N ARG A 358 -2.71 44.29 -7.79
CA ARG A 358 -4.14 44.57 -7.61
C ARG A 358 -5.02 43.71 -8.51
N GLN A 359 -4.65 43.59 -9.79
CA GLN A 359 -5.36 42.75 -10.75
C GLN A 359 -5.33 41.28 -10.32
N TRP A 360 -4.15 40.78 -9.94
CA TRP A 360 -3.99 39.42 -9.43
C TRP A 360 -4.83 39.16 -8.18
N LEU A 361 -4.77 40.03 -7.15
CA LEU A 361 -5.59 39.87 -5.93
C LEU A 361 -7.10 39.89 -6.23
N ARG A 362 -7.55 40.77 -7.13
CA ARG A 362 -8.96 40.79 -7.56
C ARG A 362 -9.35 39.50 -8.27
N MET A 363 -8.49 38.98 -9.13
CA MET A 363 -8.69 37.72 -9.85
C MET A 363 -8.79 36.55 -8.86
N ILE A 364 -7.85 36.43 -7.92
CA ILE A 364 -7.86 35.40 -6.86
C ILE A 364 -9.13 35.47 -6.02
N ARG A 365 -9.52 36.65 -5.54
CA ARG A 365 -10.76 36.83 -4.75
C ARG A 365 -12.00 36.39 -5.53
N ARG A 366 -12.12 36.81 -6.80
CA ARG A 366 -13.23 36.41 -7.67
C ARG A 366 -13.27 34.90 -7.89
N ARG A 367 -12.13 34.26 -8.13
CA ARG A 367 -12.06 32.79 -8.29
C ARG A 367 -12.49 32.08 -7.02
N ARG A 368 -11.97 32.50 -5.86
CA ARG A 368 -12.36 31.94 -4.55
C ARG A 368 -13.85 32.12 -4.24
N GLU A 369 -14.42 33.29 -4.56
CA GLU A 369 -15.86 33.52 -4.39
C GLU A 369 -16.71 32.60 -5.28
N LYS A 370 -16.29 32.34 -6.52
CA LYS A 370 -16.95 31.36 -7.39
C LYS A 370 -16.89 29.96 -6.79
N VAL A 371 -15.69 29.54 -6.38
CA VAL A 371 -15.45 28.23 -5.77
C VAL A 371 -16.29 28.04 -4.49
N LYS A 372 -16.33 29.04 -3.61
CA LYS A 372 -17.15 29.03 -2.38
C LYS A 372 -18.65 28.92 -2.67
N LYS A 373 -19.10 29.39 -3.84
CA LYS A 373 -20.49 29.28 -4.32
C LYS A 373 -20.76 27.97 -5.08
N GLY A 374 -19.80 27.05 -5.14
CA GLY A 374 -19.91 25.80 -5.92
C GLY A 374 -19.89 26.00 -7.43
N LEU A 375 -19.46 27.17 -7.91
CA LEU A 375 -19.33 27.48 -9.34
C LEU A 375 -17.91 27.12 -9.81
N GLU A 376 -17.80 26.45 -10.96
CA GLU A 376 -16.50 26.11 -11.53
C GLU A 376 -15.65 27.36 -11.78
N ALA A 377 -14.41 27.35 -11.25
CA ALA A 377 -13.41 28.31 -11.64
C ALA A 377 -12.95 27.96 -13.06
N SER A 378 -13.39 28.73 -14.05
CA SER A 378 -12.91 28.57 -15.45
C SER A 378 -11.37 28.53 -15.47
N ASP A 379 -10.81 27.41 -15.93
CA ASP A 379 -9.36 27.12 -16.00
C ASP A 379 -8.57 28.06 -16.91
N LYS A 380 -9.23 28.95 -17.66
CA LYS A 380 -8.53 29.96 -18.47
C LYS A 380 -7.78 30.95 -17.57
N GLN A 381 -6.46 30.78 -17.46
CA GLN A 381 -5.56 31.82 -16.97
C GLN A 381 -5.69 33.04 -17.91
N PRO A 382 -5.81 34.26 -17.38
CA PRO A 382 -5.66 35.45 -18.22
C PRO A 382 -4.22 35.51 -18.74
N GLU A 383 -4.06 35.59 -20.06
CA GLU A 383 -2.78 35.81 -20.76
C GLU A 383 -2.05 37.08 -20.31
#